data_AF-A0A9P5ZBI0-F1
#
_entry.id   AF-A0A9P5ZBI0-F1
#
_cell.length_a   1.000
_cell.length_b   1.000
_cell.length_c   1.000
_cell.angle_alpha   90.00
_cell.angle_beta   90.00
_cell.angle_gamma   90.00
#
_symmetry.space_group_name_H-M   'P 1'
#
loop_
_entity.id
_entity.type
_entity.pdbx_description
1 polymer ?
#
loop_
_entity_poly.entity_id
_entity_poly.type
_entity_poly.pdbx_seq_one_letter_code
_entity_poly.pdbx_strand_id
1 'polypeptide(L)'
;MIHVGLLATEPASQGKGYGGALLEVINDFADERSKAMWLLSSNILNEPFYNSHGFETVGTFYVGEGNPEWTKKPIPVQIVSGQRCQVSNMIDSSSIDGQGTQEQVRKPNESACHKHQTLESGFPLVFPNLKV
;
A
#
# COMPACT_ATOMS: atom_id res chain seq x y z
N MET A 1 5.70 -12.09 1.61
CA MET A 1 4.65 -11.29 0.96
C MET A 1 3.42 -11.34 1.84
N ILE A 2 2.66 -10.24 1.88
CA ILE A 2 1.34 -10.16 2.50
C ILE A 2 0.34 -9.87 1.39
N HIS A 3 -0.78 -10.57 1.39
CA HIS A 3 -1.80 -10.47 0.35
C HIS A 3 -3.13 -10.00 0.96
N VAL A 4 -3.68 -8.91 0.40
CA VAL A 4 -5.03 -8.44 0.75
C VAL A 4 -6.02 -9.10 -0.20
N GLY A 5 -6.66 -10.17 0.25
CA GLY A 5 -7.61 -10.93 -0.57
C GLY A 5 -8.95 -10.23 -0.79
N LEU A 6 -9.43 -9.48 0.20
CA LEU A 6 -10.65 -8.68 0.12
C LEU A 6 -10.53 -7.51 1.08
N LEU A 7 -10.82 -6.31 0.58
CA LEU A 7 -10.98 -5.11 1.38
C LEU A 7 -12.37 -4.54 1.08
N ALA A 8 -13.22 -4.48 2.10
CA ALA A 8 -14.57 -3.99 1.95
C ALA A 8 -14.98 -3.18 3.18
N THR A 9 -15.75 -2.13 2.92
CA THR A 9 -16.46 -1.38 3.94
C THR A 9 -17.95 -1.47 3.65
N GLU A 10 -18.75 -1.66 4.69
CA GLU A 10 -20.21 -1.59 4.63
C GLU A 10 -20.66 -0.35 3.82
N PRO A 11 -21.61 -0.45 2.87
CA PRO A 11 -22.02 0.67 2.02
C PRO A 11 -22.33 1.97 2.76
N ALA A 12 -23.06 1.91 3.89
CA ALA A 12 -23.39 3.09 4.70
C ALA A 12 -22.17 3.71 5.43
N SER A 13 -21.01 3.04 5.36
CA SER A 13 -19.75 3.41 6.01
C SER A 13 -18.67 3.82 5.01
N GLN A 14 -18.96 3.82 3.71
CA GLN A 14 -18.04 4.27 2.67
C GLN A 14 -17.84 5.80 2.70
N GLY A 15 -16.73 6.27 2.13
CA GLY A 15 -16.38 7.69 2.09
C GLY A 15 -15.94 8.29 3.44
N LYS A 16 -15.81 7.46 4.48
CA LYS A 16 -15.42 7.87 5.85
C LYS A 16 -13.97 7.57 6.21
N GLY A 17 -13.19 7.03 5.26
CA GLY A 17 -11.76 6.70 5.46
C GLY A 17 -11.48 5.34 6.09
N TYR A 18 -12.49 4.54 6.46
CA TYR A 18 -12.28 3.24 7.13
C TYR A 18 -11.46 2.24 6.31
N GLY A 19 -11.68 2.17 5.00
CA GLY A 19 -10.90 1.29 4.12
C GLY A 19 -9.43 1.65 4.13
N GLY A 20 -9.12 2.94 4.09
CA GLY A 20 -7.75 3.45 4.18
C GLY A 20 -7.12 3.18 5.55
N ALA A 21 -7.86 3.44 6.64
CA ALA A 21 -7.38 3.16 7.99
C ALA A 21 -7.03 1.68 8.20
N LEU A 22 -7.86 0.76 7.67
CA LEU A 22 -7.54 -0.67 7.72
C LEU A 22 -6.32 -1.01 6.86
N LEU A 23 -6.18 -0.40 5.69
CA LEU A 23 -5.05 -0.64 4.79
C LEU A 23 -3.72 -0.16 5.40
N GLU A 24 -3.71 0.95 6.12
CA GLU A 24 -2.54 1.44 6.87
C GLU A 24 -2.10 0.45 7.96
N VAL A 25 -3.03 -0.12 8.73
CA VAL A 25 -2.69 -1.13 9.74
C VAL A 25 -2.04 -2.36 9.10
N ILE A 26 -2.48 -2.76 7.90
CA ILE A 26 -1.89 -3.88 7.18
C ILE A 26 -0.51 -3.50 6.62
N ASN A 27 -0.34 -2.27 6.11
CA ASN A 27 0.96 -1.72 5.71
C ASN A 27 1.97 -1.80 6.86
N ASP A 28 1.61 -1.29 8.04
CA ASP A 28 2.47 -1.31 9.22
C ASP A 28 2.86 -2.75 9.59
N PHE A 29 1.89 -3.68 9.58
CA PHE A 29 2.13 -5.09 9.84
C PHE A 29 3.10 -5.74 8.84
N ALA A 30 3.06 -5.31 7.58
CA ALA A 30 3.96 -5.77 6.52
C ALA A 30 5.37 -5.20 6.67
N ASP A 31 5.47 -3.92 7.00
CA ASP A 31 6.71 -3.19 7.23
C ASP A 31 7.49 -3.79 8.42
N GLU A 32 6.81 -4.04 9.54
CA GLU A 32 7.37 -4.74 10.72
C GLU A 32 8.02 -6.08 10.36
N ARG A 33 7.49 -6.76 9.34
CA ARG A 33 7.92 -8.10 8.92
C ARG A 33 8.82 -8.06 7.68
N SER A 34 9.17 -6.85 7.22
CA SER A 34 9.95 -6.65 6.01
C SER A 34 9.36 -7.41 4.82
N LYS A 35 8.03 -7.39 4.68
CA LYS A 35 7.30 -8.05 3.58
C LYS A 35 6.65 -7.00 2.68
N ALA A 36 6.77 -7.19 1.38
CA ALA A 36 5.96 -6.44 0.41
C ALA A 36 4.48 -6.84 0.49
N MET A 37 3.60 -5.89 0.14
CA MET A 37 2.16 -6.09 0.07
C MET A 37 1.67 -6.12 -1.37
N TRP A 38 0.70 -6.99 -1.63
CA TRP A 38 0.17 -7.22 -2.97
C TRP A 38 -1.35 -7.46 -2.91
N LEU A 39 -2.06 -7.04 -3.96
CA LEU A 39 -3.47 -7.36 -4.17
C LEU A 39 -3.81 -7.39 -5.67
N LEU A 40 -4.96 -7.99 -5.97
CA LEU A 40 -5.56 -7.96 -7.30
C LEU A 40 -6.77 -7.02 -7.27
N SER A 41 -6.83 -6.10 -8.23
CA SER A 41 -7.98 -5.20 -8.41
C SER A 41 -8.60 -5.40 -9.79
N SER A 42 -9.83 -5.90 -9.82
CA SER A 42 -10.64 -5.99 -11.06
C SER A 42 -11.45 -4.71 -11.33
N ASN A 43 -11.42 -3.74 -10.42
CA ASN A 43 -12.03 -2.43 -10.61
C ASN A 43 -10.92 -1.37 -10.77
N ILE A 44 -10.70 -0.93 -12.00
CA ILE A 44 -9.69 0.10 -12.32
C ILE A 44 -9.97 1.41 -11.55
N LEU A 45 -11.23 1.68 -11.18
CA LEU A 45 -11.57 2.89 -10.41
C LEU A 45 -10.98 2.90 -8.99
N ASN A 46 -10.49 1.75 -8.49
CA ASN A 46 -9.82 1.66 -7.20
C ASN A 46 -8.34 2.08 -7.27
N GLU A 47 -7.76 2.25 -8.46
CA GLU A 47 -6.34 2.58 -8.62
C GLU A 47 -5.94 3.86 -7.86
N PRO A 48 -6.66 4.99 -7.96
CA PRO A 48 -6.32 6.19 -7.19
C PRO A 48 -6.37 5.96 -5.67
N PHE A 49 -7.30 5.12 -5.19
CA PHE A 49 -7.38 4.76 -3.78
C PHE A 49 -6.12 4.02 -3.34
N TYR A 50 -5.72 2.96 -4.05
CA TYR A 50 -4.49 2.23 -3.70
C TYR A 50 -3.22 3.09 -3.86
N ASN A 51 -3.13 3.91 -4.90
CA ASN A 51 -2.00 4.82 -5.11
C ASN A 51 -1.85 5.81 -3.95
N SER A 52 -2.97 6.31 -3.41
CA SER A 52 -2.95 7.21 -2.23
C SER A 52 -2.43 6.55 -0.96
N HIS A 53 -2.38 5.21 -0.91
CA HIS A 53 -1.85 4.41 0.19
C HIS A 53 -0.47 3.79 -0.12
N GLY A 54 0.26 4.33 -1.10
CA GLY A 54 1.64 3.94 -1.40
C GLY A 54 1.79 2.68 -2.25
N PHE A 55 0.74 2.28 -2.96
CA PHE A 55 0.81 1.20 -3.93
C PHE A 55 1.03 1.73 -5.35
N GLU A 56 1.46 0.82 -6.23
CA GLU A 56 1.57 1.03 -7.66
C GLU A 56 1.05 -0.20 -8.43
N THR A 57 0.50 0.02 -9.61
CA THR A 57 0.15 -1.07 -10.54
C THR A 57 1.44 -1.60 -11.17
N VAL A 58 1.79 -2.85 -10.86
CA VAL A 58 3.00 -3.51 -11.38
C VAL A 58 2.72 -4.43 -12.57
N GLY A 59 1.44 -4.64 -12.90
CA GLY A 59 1.03 -5.40 -14.07
C GLY A 59 -0.48 -5.43 -14.25
N THR A 60 -0.93 -5.80 -15.44
CA THR A 60 -2.35 -5.98 -15.76
C THR A 60 -2.50 -7.22 -16.61
N PHE A 61 -3.50 -8.05 -16.30
CA PHE A 61 -3.93 -9.15 -17.17
C PHE A 61 -5.42 -9.05 -17.44
N TYR A 62 -5.92 -9.75 -18.45
CA TYR A 62 -7.31 -9.67 -18.88
C TYR A 62 -8.01 -11.02 -18.73
N VAL A 63 -8.99 -11.08 -17.84
CA VAL A 63 -9.83 -12.26 -17.68
C VAL A 63 -10.76 -12.38 -18.88
N GLY A 64 -10.74 -13.55 -19.54
CA GLY A 64 -11.55 -13.83 -20.72
C GLY A 64 -10.86 -13.53 -22.05
N GLU A 65 -9.70 -12.89 -22.03
CA GLU A 65 -8.91 -12.69 -23.25
C GLU A 65 -8.46 -14.04 -23.83
N GLY A 66 -8.69 -14.23 -25.13
CA GLY A 66 -8.34 -15.47 -25.84
C GLY A 66 -9.23 -16.68 -25.53
N ASN A 67 -10.25 -16.55 -24.67
CA ASN A 67 -11.19 -17.64 -24.40
C ASN A 67 -12.42 -17.56 -25.34
N PRO A 68 -12.61 -18.54 -26.26
CA PRO A 68 -13.73 -18.52 -27.20
C PRO A 68 -15.11 -18.64 -26.50
N GLU A 69 -15.17 -19.21 -25.30
CA GLU A 69 -16.40 -19.35 -24.52
C GLU A 69 -16.75 -18.08 -23.71
N TRP A 70 -15.84 -17.10 -23.66
CA TRP A 70 -16.07 -15.85 -22.94
C TRP A 70 -16.86 -14.86 -23.80
N THR A 71 -18.14 -14.70 -23.47
CA THR A 71 -19.08 -13.88 -24.27
C THR A 71 -19.12 -12.40 -23.89
N LYS A 72 -18.40 -11.98 -22.85
CA LYS A 72 -18.36 -10.60 -22.36
C LYS A 72 -17.09 -9.89 -22.82
N LYS A 73 -16.98 -8.58 -22.58
CA LYS A 73 -15.67 -7.90 -22.74
C LYS A 73 -14.67 -8.50 -21.74
N PRO A 74 -13.39 -8.67 -22.13
CA PRO A 74 -12.36 -9.06 -21.18
C PRO A 74 -12.28 -8.08 -20.01
N ILE A 75 -12.07 -8.61 -18.81
CA ILE A 75 -12.04 -7.80 -17.58
C ILE A 75 -10.57 -7.55 -17.23
N PRO A 76 -10.11 -6.29 -17.24
CA PRO A 76 -8.77 -5.96 -16.77
C PRO A 76 -8.67 -6.22 -15.26
N VAL A 77 -7.61 -6.93 -14.85
CA VAL A 77 -7.25 -7.15 -13.46
C VAL A 77 -5.84 -6.61 -13.26
N GLN A 78 -5.73 -5.57 -12.43
CA GLN A 78 -4.48 -4.96 -12.04
C GLN A 78 -3.85 -5.79 -10.92
N ILE A 79 -2.55 -6.04 -11.06
CA ILE A 79 -1.67 -6.51 -10.00
C ILE A 79 -1.09 -5.26 -9.35
N VAL A 80 -1.44 -5.05 -8.09
CA VAL A 80 -1.09 -3.83 -7.36
C VAL A 80 -0.16 -4.22 -6.22
N SER A 81 0.97 -3.53 -6.10
CA SER A 81 1.98 -3.79 -5.07
C SER A 81 2.35 -2.52 -4.31
N GLY A 82 2.56 -2.67 -3.00
CA GLY A 82 3.08 -1.61 -2.14
C GLY A 82 4.31 -2.10 -1.40
N GLN A 83 5.36 -1.30 -1.43
CA GLN A 83 6.54 -1.48 -0.59
C GLN A 83 6.96 -0.12 -0.06
N ARG A 84 6.76 0.11 1.25
CA ARG A 84 7.28 1.32 1.90
C ARG A 84 8.78 1.15 2.09
N CYS A 85 9.51 2.26 2.00
CA CYS A 85 10.96 2.26 2.18
C CYS A 85 11.29 1.68 3.55
N GLN A 86 11.98 0.54 3.54
CA GLN A 86 12.50 -0.03 4.77
C GLN A 86 13.51 0.94 5.34
N VAL A 87 13.33 1.32 6.60
CA VAL A 87 14.43 1.87 7.39
C VAL A 87 15.35 0.69 7.68
N SER A 88 16.16 0.30 6.70
CA SER A 88 17.24 -0.65 6.95
C SER A 88 18.07 -0.04 8.07
N ASN A 89 18.16 -0.74 9.21
CA ASN A 89 19.12 -0.42 10.25
C ASN A 89 20.52 -0.49 9.60
N MET A 90 21.02 0.65 9.11
CA MET A 90 22.43 0.83 8.80
C MET A 90 23.16 0.85 10.12
N ILE A 91 23.39 -0.34 10.70
CA ILE A 91 24.51 -0.50 11.62
C ILE A 91 25.74 -0.59 10.72
N ASP A 92 26.39 0.55 10.53
CA ASP A 92 27.75 0.60 10.00
C ASP A 92 28.65 -0.14 11.00
N SER A 93 29.08 -1.35 10.64
CA SER A 93 29.98 -2.17 11.44
C SER A 93 31.45 -1.72 11.35
N SER A 94 31.73 -0.56 10.74
CA SER A 94 33.08 0.01 10.73
C SER A 94 33.30 1.03 11.86
N SER A 95 33.40 0.54 13.10
CA SER A 95 34.31 1.07 14.16
C SER A 95 33.90 0.52 15.52
N ILE A 96 34.53 -0.60 15.93
CA ILE A 96 34.51 -1.04 17.33
C ILE A 96 35.83 -0.58 17.96
N ASP A 97 35.95 0.72 18.21
CA ASP A 97 36.97 1.24 19.11
C ASP A 97 36.30 1.51 20.46
N GLY A 98 36.68 0.70 21.44
CA GLY A 98 36.09 0.69 22.76
C GLY A 98 36.28 2.02 23.50
N GLN A 99 35.16 2.63 23.87
CA GLN A 99 34.98 3.41 25.09
C GLN A 99 33.48 3.73 25.23
N GLY A 100 32.85 3.18 26.26
CA GLY A 100 31.42 3.39 26.49
C GLY A 100 31.15 4.80 27.02
N THR A 101 30.14 5.48 26.47
CA THR A 101 29.18 6.29 27.24
C THR A 101 27.95 6.62 26.37
N GLN A 102 26.76 6.37 26.93
CA GLN A 102 25.41 6.83 26.54
C GLN A 102 24.89 6.45 25.14
N GLU A 103 23.92 5.52 25.14
CA GLU A 103 23.05 5.16 24.03
C GLU A 103 22.19 6.36 23.60
N GLN A 104 22.78 7.25 22.81
CA GLN A 104 22.02 8.17 21.96
C GLN A 104 21.41 7.33 20.85
N VAL A 105 20.16 6.89 21.05
CA VAL A 105 19.30 6.38 19.97
C VAL A 105 19.21 7.49 18.92
N ARG A 106 20.07 7.44 17.90
CA ARG A 106 19.92 8.32 16.75
C ARG A 106 18.59 7.95 16.12
N LYS A 107 17.63 8.88 16.18
CA LYS A 107 16.37 8.74 15.46
C LYS A 107 16.71 8.41 14.00
N PRO A 108 16.05 7.41 13.39
CA PRO A 108 16.24 7.13 11.98
C PRO A 108 16.00 8.42 11.19
N ASN A 109 16.83 8.67 10.18
CA ASN A 109 16.53 9.78 9.28
C ASN A 109 15.20 9.46 8.61
N GLU A 110 14.19 10.29 8.87
CA GLU A 110 12.86 10.17 8.28
C GLU A 110 12.88 10.53 6.78
N SER A 111 14.02 11.04 6.28
CA SER A 111 14.16 11.64 4.95
C SER A 111 14.14 10.63 3.79
N ALA A 112 14.37 9.34 4.02
CA ALA A 112 14.32 8.34 2.94
C ALA A 112 12.90 7.84 2.62
N CYS A 113 11.99 7.87 3.59
CA CYS A 113 10.59 7.42 3.40
C CYS A 113 9.64 8.57 3.01
N HIS A 114 10.04 9.82 3.25
CA HIS A 114 9.17 11.01 3.15
C HIS A 114 8.98 11.66 1.77
N LYS A 115 9.09 10.93 0.66
CA LYS A 115 8.80 11.55 -0.67
C LYS A 115 7.34 11.50 -1.12
N HIS A 116 6.42 10.88 -0.38
CA HIS A 116 5.00 10.88 -0.76
C HIS A 116 4.00 11.15 0.37
N GLN A 117 4.40 11.86 1.42
CA GLN A 117 3.48 12.23 2.50
C GLN A 117 3.51 13.73 2.80
N THR A 118 3.02 14.53 1.86
CA THR A 118 2.49 15.86 2.15
C THR A 118 1.18 16.06 1.39
N LEU A 119 0.08 15.68 2.01
CA LEU A 119 -1.18 16.39 1.83
C LEU A 119 -1.73 16.64 3.23
N GLU A 120 -1.38 17.83 3.72
CA GLU A 120 -1.99 18.48 4.85
C GLU A 120 -3.52 18.36 4.77
N SER A 121 -4.09 18.09 5.95
CA SER A 121 -5.47 18.28 6.34
C SER A 121 -6.40 19.01 5.36
N GLY A 122 -7.44 18.30 4.95
CA GLY A 122 -8.72 18.89 4.56
C GLY A 122 -9.10 18.63 3.11
N PHE A 123 -9.94 17.61 2.85
CA PHE A 123 -11.21 17.73 2.13
C PHE A 123 -11.88 16.34 1.95
N PRO A 124 -13.22 16.26 1.83
CA PRO A 124 -13.96 15.02 1.76
C PRO A 124 -13.97 14.49 0.33
N LEU A 125 -13.40 13.31 0.10
CA LEU A 125 -13.64 12.57 -1.14
C LEU A 125 -14.93 11.77 -0.98
N VAL A 126 -16.05 12.43 -1.30
CA VAL A 126 -17.32 11.77 -1.59
C VAL A 126 -17.13 11.01 -2.90
N PHE A 127 -17.05 9.69 -2.83
CA PHE A 127 -17.15 8.81 -4.00
C PHE A 127 -18.63 8.51 -4.24
N PRO A 128 -19.30 9.11 -5.25
CA PRO A 128 -20.65 8.71 -5.58
C PRO A 128 -20.62 7.33 -6.23
N ASN A 129 -21.25 6.36 -5.56
CA ASN A 129 -21.62 5.04 -6.07
C ASN A 129 -20.48 4.05 -6.35
N LEU A 130 -19.94 3.46 -5.29
CA LEU A 130 -19.37 2.12 -5.36
C LEU A 130 -20.54 1.11 -5.39
N LYS A 131 -21.05 0.80 -6.59
CA LYS A 131 -21.89 -0.37 -6.78
C LYS A 131 -20.98 -1.59 -6.96
N VAL A 132 -20.98 -2.45 -5.95
CA VAL A 132 -20.56 -3.86 -6.07
C VAL A 132 -21.48 -4.58 -7.04
#